data_AF-A0A812J9R3-F1
#
_entry.id   AF-A0A812J9R3-F1
#
_cell.length_a   1.000
_cell.length_b   1.000
_cell.length_c   1.000
_cell.angle_alpha   90.00
_cell.angle_beta   90.00
_cell.angle_gamma   90.00
#
_symmetry.space_group_name_H-M   'P 1'
#
loop_
_entity.id
_entity.type
_entity.pdbx_description
1 polymer ?
#
loop_
_entity_poly.entity_id
_entity_poly.type
_entity_poly.pdbx_seq_one_letter_code
_entity_poly.pdbx_strand_id
1 'polypeptide(L)'
;MAELWERVARLEKVLEQHIAECDVFRDFWGEDEQSDHPERGAASPVVTEACIKEMPDTSSPGCCAVPGTAAEAAAGDDSTEALRRRLERLEQLITEHVQSCSLWNNARGDAAQPPKEAAADGDLNKIRLSEVYKDNEEPDADSDLNKIRLSGAPKSSREELDAFGPVLPAAVGASMEDLGPQAARQTPDAPGMMTSGLAELSATFRHLFTHKRTGSAGSASPASITHVDHALQESSWDALLLLGLPDIGTMGSMMVAFGVVSAAGLQLLFCWLVSSNLLSDDDKYDLTYLREWRIYYGHSVHSFDHTSGSSLVSKVCNGRPFEREWWNNALLSEVDAYLQPVIPGIKYLPIGVVLTSMAILIWFCFILLELDTVFGFMNAILRVPRTGATQVEFTEFGRRAFISISYKRLIALCFMSFIRAFIAVTLGASAGLWLARTRDVNDILRDGVSLIFILEIDDLIYKVLVPSHAKKYMASIQKFLVKEEQQMYLFNLASLLKLFVLCAEQAENVRDMICGGNRDFYDLKNAENMLPGSASLVEDVP
;
A
#
# COMPACT_ATOMS: atom_id res chain seq x y z
N MET A 1 11.04 14.50 -34.58
CA MET A 1 10.26 13.34 -34.10
C MET A 1 10.39 13.11 -32.61
N ALA A 2 11.57 12.82 -32.05
CA ALA A 2 11.74 12.62 -30.60
C ALA A 2 11.26 13.82 -29.75
N GLU A 3 11.61 15.05 -30.15
CA GLU A 3 11.16 16.27 -29.46
C GLU A 3 9.63 16.49 -29.54
N LEU A 4 9.01 16.11 -30.66
CA LEU A 4 7.55 16.18 -30.83
C LEU A 4 6.84 15.14 -29.94
N TRP A 5 7.37 13.92 -29.89
CA TRP A 5 6.88 12.88 -28.97
C TRP A 5 7.00 13.30 -27.50
N GLU A 6 8.12 13.91 -27.11
CA GLU A 6 8.33 14.40 -25.75
C GLU A 6 7.39 15.58 -25.40
N ARG A 7 7.03 16.41 -26.39
CA ARG A 7 6.02 17.46 -26.22
C ARG A 7 4.60 16.90 -26.06
N VAL A 8 4.22 15.92 -26.88
CA VAL A 8 2.90 15.25 -26.77
C VAL A 8 2.76 14.56 -25.41
N ALA A 9 3.76 13.79 -24.98
CA ALA A 9 3.74 13.11 -23.68
C ALA A 9 3.68 14.09 -22.49
N ARG A 10 4.34 15.25 -22.59
CA ARG A 10 4.23 16.31 -21.57
C ARG A 10 2.83 16.91 -21.52
N LEU A 11 2.20 17.17 -22.66
CA LEU A 11 0.86 17.74 -22.73
C LEU A 11 -0.21 16.76 -22.26
N GLU A 12 -0.11 15.48 -22.62
CA GLU A 12 -1.01 14.43 -22.12
C GLU A 12 -0.94 14.35 -20.58
N LYS A 13 0.26 14.39 -20.00
CA LYS A 13 0.45 14.38 -18.54
C LYS A 13 -0.11 15.63 -17.83
N VAL A 14 0.03 16.82 -18.44
CA VAL A 14 -0.56 18.06 -17.89
C VAL A 14 -2.08 18.01 -17.94
N LEU A 15 -2.65 17.48 -19.04
CA LEU A 15 -4.09 17.32 -19.18
C LEU A 15 -4.66 16.32 -18.16
N GLU A 16 -4.03 15.17 -17.96
CA GLU A 16 -4.42 14.18 -16.95
C GLU A 16 -4.37 14.77 -15.53
N GLN A 17 -3.31 15.51 -15.21
CA GLN A 17 -3.18 16.15 -13.89
C GLN A 17 -4.29 17.19 -13.67
N HIS A 18 -4.64 17.97 -14.70
CA HIS A 18 -5.64 19.03 -14.55
C HIS A 18 -7.07 18.48 -14.48
N ILE A 19 -7.37 17.39 -15.22
CA ILE A 19 -8.64 16.66 -15.09
C ILE A 19 -8.78 16.09 -13.68
N ALA A 20 -7.73 15.47 -13.14
CA ALA A 20 -7.74 14.94 -11.77
C ALA A 20 -7.96 16.04 -10.71
N GLU A 21 -7.35 17.22 -10.88
CA GLU A 21 -7.59 18.37 -10.00
C GLU A 21 -9.04 18.87 -10.09
N CYS A 22 -9.63 18.92 -11.29
CA CYS A 22 -11.02 19.33 -11.48
C CYS A 22 -12.04 18.32 -10.92
N ASP A 23 -11.80 17.02 -11.04
CA ASP A 23 -12.65 15.98 -10.44
C ASP A 23 -12.58 16.03 -8.90
N VAL A 24 -11.40 16.26 -8.32
CA VAL A 24 -11.25 16.50 -6.87
C VAL A 24 -12.05 17.72 -6.42
N PHE A 25 -12.09 18.79 -7.22
CA PHE A 25 -12.93 19.95 -6.91
C PHE A 25 -14.42 19.65 -7.03
N ARG A 26 -14.86 18.88 -8.04
CA ARG A 26 -16.26 18.49 -8.21
C ARG A 26 -16.75 17.64 -7.02
N ASP A 27 -15.94 16.67 -6.60
CA ASP A 27 -16.25 15.80 -5.46
C ASP A 27 -16.16 16.55 -4.11
N PHE A 28 -15.27 17.55 -4.00
CA PHE A 28 -15.13 18.40 -2.81
C PHE A 28 -16.34 19.32 -2.59
N TRP A 29 -17.08 19.68 -3.64
CA TRP A 29 -18.25 20.58 -3.54
C TRP A 29 -19.59 19.86 -3.40
N GLY A 30 -19.61 18.51 -3.43
CA GLY A 30 -20.79 17.72 -3.03
C GLY A 30 -22.08 18.14 -3.74
N GLU A 31 -22.07 18.19 -5.07
CA GLU A 31 -23.33 18.20 -5.82
C GLU A 31 -23.90 16.78 -5.83
N ASP A 32 -24.67 16.46 -4.78
CA ASP A 32 -25.61 15.34 -4.84
C ASP A 32 -26.58 15.62 -6.01
N GLU A 33 -26.64 14.69 -6.95
CA GLU A 33 -27.55 14.70 -8.09
C GLU A 33 -29.00 14.47 -7.58
N GLN A 34 -29.57 15.47 -6.93
CA GLN A 34 -30.95 15.47 -6.49
C GLN A 34 -31.84 15.89 -7.67
N SER A 35 -32.17 14.89 -8.48
CA SER A 35 -33.14 14.98 -9.56
C SER A 35 -34.56 14.99 -8.99
N ASP A 36 -35.13 16.18 -8.83
CA ASP A 36 -36.59 16.39 -8.88
C ASP A 36 -36.89 17.89 -9.06
N HIS A 37 -36.99 18.35 -10.31
CA HIS A 37 -38.03 19.28 -10.77
C HIS A 37 -37.98 19.53 -12.29
N PRO A 38 -39.13 19.81 -12.94
CA PRO A 38 -39.30 19.67 -14.37
C PRO A 38 -38.95 20.93 -15.17
N GLU A 39 -38.44 20.66 -16.37
CA GLU A 39 -38.54 21.43 -17.61
C GLU A 39 -38.41 22.97 -17.54
N ARG A 40 -37.23 23.45 -17.96
CA ARG A 40 -37.13 24.57 -18.91
C ARG A 40 -35.83 24.46 -19.69
N GLY A 41 -35.98 24.32 -21.00
CA GLY A 41 -34.89 24.06 -21.93
C GLY A 41 -33.92 25.23 -22.09
N ALA A 42 -32.63 24.90 -21.98
CA ALA A 42 -31.55 25.54 -22.71
C ALA A 42 -30.47 24.47 -22.91
N ALA A 43 -30.20 24.11 -24.17
CA ALA A 43 -29.23 23.09 -24.54
C ALA A 43 -27.80 23.59 -24.26
N SER A 44 -27.09 22.88 -23.37
CA SER A 44 -25.64 22.99 -23.20
C SER A 44 -25.01 21.65 -23.63
N PRO A 45 -23.91 21.64 -24.39
CA PRO A 45 -23.35 20.38 -24.89
C PRO A 45 -22.61 19.65 -23.76
N VAL A 46 -23.19 18.55 -23.30
CA VAL A 46 -22.54 17.60 -22.39
C VAL A 46 -21.58 16.74 -23.21
N VAL A 47 -20.28 16.87 -22.97
CA VAL A 47 -19.26 15.95 -23.49
C VAL A 47 -19.23 14.75 -22.56
N THR A 48 -19.92 13.68 -22.95
CA THR A 48 -19.87 12.39 -22.25
C THR A 48 -18.59 11.63 -22.60
N GLU A 49 -18.10 10.87 -21.62
CA GLU A 49 -16.92 9.97 -21.56
C GLU A 49 -16.80 8.93 -22.69
N ALA A 50 -17.73 8.89 -23.65
CA ALA A 50 -17.78 7.96 -24.77
C ALA A 50 -16.81 8.28 -25.92
N CYS A 51 -16.13 9.43 -25.91
CA CYS A 51 -15.32 9.89 -27.07
C CYS A 51 -13.87 9.37 -27.10
N ILE A 52 -13.42 8.59 -26.10
CA ILE A 52 -12.01 8.12 -26.01
C ILE A 52 -11.86 6.62 -26.37
N LYS A 53 -12.95 5.86 -26.54
CA LYS A 53 -12.90 4.39 -26.68
C LYS A 53 -13.02 3.80 -28.10
N GLU A 54 -12.91 4.60 -29.15
CA GLU A 54 -12.85 4.05 -30.52
C GLU A 54 -11.53 4.44 -31.23
N MET A 55 -10.54 3.56 -31.14
CA MET A 55 -9.50 3.43 -32.17
C MET A 55 -9.52 1.99 -32.71
N PRO A 56 -9.56 1.77 -34.03
CA PRO A 56 -9.60 0.43 -34.59
C PRO A 56 -8.20 -0.23 -34.59
N ASP A 57 -8.12 -1.40 -33.96
CA ASP A 57 -7.01 -2.35 -34.12
C ASP A 57 -6.94 -2.86 -35.56
N THR A 58 -5.90 -2.48 -36.29
CA THR A 58 -5.56 -3.07 -37.58
C THR A 58 -4.63 -4.27 -37.38
N SER A 59 -5.21 -5.44 -37.09
CA SER A 59 -4.52 -6.72 -37.35
C SER A 59 -5.48 -7.83 -37.77
N SER A 60 -5.45 -8.17 -39.06
CA SER A 60 -5.88 -9.46 -39.60
C SER A 60 -5.10 -9.75 -40.88
N PRO A 61 -4.40 -10.90 -40.99
CA PRO A 61 -3.77 -11.30 -42.23
C PRO A 61 -4.65 -12.30 -42.99
N GLY A 62 -5.02 -11.92 -44.22
CA GLY A 62 -5.59 -12.80 -45.24
C GLY A 62 -4.75 -12.75 -46.51
N CYS A 63 -4.06 -13.85 -46.80
CA CYS A 63 -3.48 -14.35 -48.06
C CYS A 63 -3.46 -13.46 -49.32
N CYS A 64 -2.26 -13.20 -49.89
CA CYS A 64 -1.75 -13.82 -51.14
C CYS A 64 -0.58 -13.01 -51.78
N ALA A 65 0.49 -13.75 -52.11
CA ALA A 65 1.47 -13.56 -53.20
C ALA A 65 2.45 -12.35 -53.22
N VAL A 66 3.73 -12.71 -53.12
CA VAL A 66 4.99 -12.01 -53.48
C VAL A 66 5.17 -12.13 -55.02
N PRO A 67 5.87 -11.27 -55.83
CA PRO A 67 7.18 -10.65 -55.54
C PRO A 67 7.49 -9.26 -56.12
N GLY A 68 8.56 -8.62 -55.61
CA GLY A 68 9.32 -7.64 -56.41
C GLY A 68 9.91 -6.47 -55.62
N THR A 69 11.23 -6.49 -55.51
CA THR A 69 12.13 -5.51 -54.91
C THR A 69 11.96 -4.06 -55.40
N ALA A 70 12.33 -3.12 -54.52
CA ALA A 70 12.60 -1.68 -54.73
C ALA A 70 11.43 -0.69 -54.51
N ALA A 71 11.22 -0.28 -53.26
CA ALA A 71 10.65 1.04 -52.91
C ALA A 71 10.87 1.36 -51.41
N GLU A 72 12.12 1.38 -50.96
CA GLU A 72 12.49 1.83 -49.62
C GLU A 72 13.08 3.24 -49.74
N ALA A 73 12.23 4.27 -49.91
CA ALA A 73 12.58 5.70 -49.79
C ALA A 73 11.38 6.69 -49.94
N ALA A 74 10.19 6.41 -49.39
CA ALA A 74 9.08 7.39 -49.48
C ALA A 74 8.00 7.28 -48.37
N ALA A 75 8.37 6.98 -47.13
CA ALA A 75 7.43 6.94 -45.99
C ALA A 75 7.87 7.82 -44.81
N GLY A 76 8.49 8.97 -45.10
CA GLY A 76 9.02 9.89 -44.08
C GLY A 76 8.10 11.04 -43.68
N ASP A 77 7.15 11.44 -44.53
CA ASP A 77 6.34 12.66 -44.28
C ASP A 77 5.03 12.40 -43.54
N ASP A 78 4.40 11.24 -43.72
CA ASP A 78 3.03 11.01 -43.23
C ASP A 78 2.96 10.83 -41.70
N SER A 79 4.02 10.29 -41.09
CA SER A 79 4.09 10.11 -39.63
C SER A 79 4.31 11.42 -38.86
N THR A 80 5.05 12.37 -39.45
CA THR A 80 5.36 13.65 -38.81
C THR A 80 4.12 14.56 -38.82
N GLU A 81 3.38 14.57 -39.92
CA GLU A 81 2.15 15.34 -40.06
C GLU A 81 1.02 14.78 -39.18
N ALA A 82 0.91 13.46 -39.05
CA ALA A 82 -0.03 12.84 -38.11
C ALA A 82 0.25 13.24 -36.65
N LEU A 83 1.53 13.30 -36.24
CA LEU A 83 1.92 13.75 -34.90
C LEU A 83 1.62 15.24 -34.70
N ARG A 84 1.81 16.05 -35.73
CA ARG A 84 1.51 17.49 -35.68
C ARG A 84 0.02 17.75 -35.50
N ARG A 85 -0.84 17.03 -36.23
CA ARG A 85 -2.30 17.09 -36.07
C ARG A 85 -2.76 16.63 -34.68
N ARG A 86 -2.10 15.62 -34.10
CA ARG A 86 -2.40 15.15 -32.73
C ARG A 86 -2.01 16.20 -31.68
N LEU A 87 -0.87 16.86 -31.86
CA LEU A 87 -0.43 17.97 -31.00
C LEU A 87 -1.41 19.16 -31.08
N GLU A 88 -1.78 19.58 -32.28
CA GLU A 88 -2.74 20.69 -32.48
C GLU A 88 -4.10 20.40 -31.86
N ARG A 89 -4.59 19.15 -31.96
CA ARG A 89 -5.84 18.73 -31.33
C ARG A 89 -5.77 18.73 -29.80
N LEU A 90 -4.64 18.32 -29.22
CA LEU A 90 -4.41 18.37 -27.76
C LEU A 90 -4.35 19.83 -27.26
N GLU A 91 -3.64 20.70 -27.96
CA GLU A 91 -3.58 22.14 -27.61
C GLU A 91 -4.96 22.80 -27.71
N GLN A 92 -5.77 22.43 -28.70
CA GLN A 92 -7.15 22.90 -28.83
C GLN A 92 -8.03 22.43 -27.66
N LEU A 93 -7.98 21.15 -27.30
CA LEU A 93 -8.77 20.60 -26.18
C LEU A 93 -8.40 21.26 -24.84
N ILE A 94 -7.11 21.49 -24.60
CA ILE A 94 -6.65 22.23 -23.40
C ILE A 94 -7.21 23.65 -23.39
N THR A 95 -7.18 24.34 -24.55
CA THR A 95 -7.68 25.72 -24.65
C THR A 95 -9.19 25.79 -24.44
N GLU A 96 -9.95 24.89 -25.04
CA GLU A 96 -11.42 24.81 -24.86
C GLU A 96 -11.79 24.51 -23.40
N HIS A 97 -11.06 23.61 -22.74
CA HIS A 97 -11.30 23.26 -21.34
C HIS A 97 -10.97 24.42 -20.39
N VAL A 98 -9.82 25.08 -20.58
CA VAL A 98 -9.44 26.27 -19.81
C VAL A 98 -10.45 27.41 -19.98
N GLN A 99 -10.96 27.61 -21.20
CA GLN A 99 -12.01 28.61 -21.46
C GLN A 99 -13.32 28.25 -20.75
N SER A 100 -13.74 26.97 -20.78
CA SER A 100 -14.92 26.48 -20.06
C SER A 100 -14.81 26.74 -18.54
N CYS A 101 -13.66 26.42 -17.95
CA CYS A 101 -13.39 26.69 -16.53
C CYS A 101 -13.36 28.20 -16.21
N SER A 102 -12.87 29.04 -17.12
CA SER A 102 -12.86 30.51 -16.94
C SER A 102 -14.26 31.12 -16.97
N LEU A 103 -15.16 30.61 -17.82
CA LEU A 103 -16.55 31.04 -17.90
C LEU A 103 -17.30 30.69 -16.60
N TRP A 104 -17.02 29.53 -16.03
CA TRP A 104 -17.53 29.12 -14.71
C TRP A 104 -17.12 30.08 -13.59
N ASN A 105 -15.85 30.52 -13.58
CA ASN A 105 -15.37 31.50 -12.60
C ASN A 105 -15.98 32.89 -12.78
N ASN A 106 -16.20 33.34 -14.02
CA ASN A 106 -16.84 34.64 -14.29
C ASN A 106 -18.31 34.66 -13.90
N ALA A 107 -19.06 33.57 -14.17
CA ALA A 107 -20.46 33.45 -13.77
C ALA A 107 -20.66 33.52 -12.25
N ARG A 108 -19.65 33.10 -11.47
CA ARG A 108 -19.66 33.15 -10.00
C ARG A 108 -19.34 34.55 -9.46
N GLY A 109 -18.60 35.37 -10.20
CA GLY A 109 -18.28 36.76 -9.84
C GLY A 109 -19.49 37.69 -9.89
N ASP A 110 -20.41 37.46 -10.83
CA ASP A 110 -21.61 38.29 -11.01
C ASP A 110 -22.74 37.94 -10.02
N ALA A 111 -22.72 36.74 -9.43
CA ALA A 111 -23.71 36.30 -8.43
C ALA A 111 -23.43 36.80 -7.00
N ALA A 112 -22.30 37.49 -6.76
CA ALA A 112 -21.82 37.87 -5.44
C ALA A 112 -21.88 39.38 -5.14
N GLN A 113 -22.89 40.10 -5.65
CA GLN A 113 -23.22 41.44 -5.15
C GLN A 113 -24.41 41.38 -4.18
N PRO A 114 -24.21 41.66 -2.87
CA PRO A 114 -25.33 41.81 -1.95
C PRO A 114 -26.12 43.10 -2.28
N PRO A 115 -27.44 43.13 -2.03
CA PRO A 115 -28.26 44.30 -2.33
C PRO A 115 -27.85 45.47 -1.43
N LYS A 116 -27.75 46.66 -2.03
CA LYS A 116 -27.55 47.93 -1.32
C LYS A 116 -28.74 48.22 -0.43
N GLU A 117 -28.57 48.11 0.89
CA GLU A 117 -29.52 48.64 1.87
C GLU A 117 -29.45 50.17 1.89
N ALA A 118 -30.62 50.77 1.76
CA ALA A 118 -30.85 52.20 1.82
C ALA A 118 -30.81 52.71 3.27
N ALA A 119 -30.26 53.91 3.42
CA ALA A 119 -30.15 54.65 4.66
C ALA A 119 -31.52 54.97 5.30
N ALA A 120 -31.60 54.85 6.62
CA ALA A 120 -32.52 55.62 7.45
C ALA A 120 -31.92 55.85 8.85
N ASP A 121 -31.78 57.13 9.19
CA ASP A 121 -31.44 57.70 10.50
C ASP A 121 -32.38 57.25 11.62
N GLY A 122 -31.91 57.30 12.88
CA GLY A 122 -32.81 57.30 14.03
C GLY A 122 -32.17 57.02 15.38
N ASP A 123 -31.61 58.08 15.97
CA ASP A 123 -30.98 58.15 17.28
C ASP A 123 -31.95 57.95 18.49
N LEU A 124 -31.35 57.71 19.67
CA LEU A 124 -31.87 57.89 21.07
C LEU A 124 -32.61 56.76 21.84
N ASN A 125 -31.82 56.09 22.70
CA ASN A 125 -31.90 56.04 24.18
C ASN A 125 -33.21 55.81 24.98
N LYS A 126 -33.06 54.91 25.97
CA LYS A 126 -33.49 54.94 27.40
C LYS A 126 -34.78 54.20 27.89
N ILE A 127 -34.51 53.30 28.87
CA ILE A 127 -35.21 53.05 30.17
C ILE A 127 -36.37 52.03 30.24
N ARG A 128 -36.05 50.85 30.84
CA ARG A 128 -36.54 50.24 32.12
C ARG A 128 -38.05 50.03 32.40
N LEU A 129 -38.32 48.82 32.96
CA LEU A 129 -39.48 48.33 33.76
C LEU A 129 -40.74 47.96 32.93
N SER A 130 -41.55 46.92 33.18
CA SER A 130 -41.66 45.85 34.18
C SER A 130 -42.88 44.95 33.81
N GLU A 131 -42.99 43.76 34.41
CA GLU A 131 -44.23 43.01 34.75
C GLU A 131 -45.04 42.29 33.64
N VAL A 132 -45.17 40.94 33.72
CA VAL A 132 -46.21 40.10 34.38
C VAL A 132 -47.43 39.80 33.51
N TYR A 133 -47.61 38.52 33.12
CA TYR A 133 -48.88 37.76 33.00
C TYR A 133 -48.49 36.28 32.71
N LYS A 134 -48.46 35.36 33.68
CA LYS A 134 -49.53 34.50 34.23
C LYS A 134 -50.25 33.58 33.22
N ASP A 135 -49.94 32.28 33.38
CA ASP A 135 -50.76 31.06 33.42
C ASP A 135 -51.99 30.91 32.51
N ASN A 136 -52.09 29.75 31.84
CA ASN A 136 -53.28 28.90 31.90
C ASN A 136 -53.01 27.43 31.52
N GLU A 137 -53.84 26.59 32.13
CA GLU A 137 -53.87 25.14 32.33
C GLU A 137 -54.03 24.23 31.09
N GLU A 138 -53.48 23.01 31.25
CA GLU A 138 -53.93 21.63 30.91
C GLU A 138 -55.44 21.38 30.60
N PRO A 139 -55.92 20.11 30.35
CA PRO A 139 -55.42 18.95 29.58
C PRO A 139 -56.56 18.28 28.74
N ASP A 140 -56.29 17.15 28.07
CA ASP A 140 -57.18 15.96 27.82
C ASP A 140 -56.53 15.10 26.70
N ALA A 141 -56.11 13.83 26.89
CA ALA A 141 -56.80 12.58 27.27
C ALA A 141 -57.48 11.83 26.09
N ASP A 142 -57.28 10.50 26.11
CA ASP A 142 -57.90 9.40 25.34
C ASP A 142 -57.42 9.12 23.91
N SER A 143 -56.61 8.07 23.67
CA SER A 143 -56.88 6.62 23.66
C SER A 143 -57.50 6.13 22.35
N ASP A 144 -56.78 5.30 21.57
CA ASP A 144 -57.27 3.93 21.29
C ASP A 144 -56.27 3.04 20.54
N LEU A 145 -56.26 1.78 21.00
CA LEU A 145 -55.58 0.61 20.48
C LEU A 145 -56.35 -0.03 19.31
N ASN A 146 -55.63 -0.61 18.35
CA ASN A 146 -55.90 -1.94 17.74
C ASN A 146 -54.66 -2.35 16.90
N LYS A 147 -53.87 -3.39 17.23
CA LYS A 147 -54.14 -4.84 17.28
C LYS A 147 -54.27 -5.49 15.88
N ILE A 148 -53.15 -5.93 15.28
CA ILE A 148 -53.14 -7.03 14.28
C ILE A 148 -51.97 -8.00 14.57
N ARG A 149 -52.30 -9.28 14.41
CA ARG A 149 -51.64 -10.53 14.82
C ARG A 149 -50.33 -10.89 14.11
N LEU A 150 -49.53 -11.66 14.87
CA LEU A 150 -48.48 -12.60 14.48
C LEU A 150 -49.02 -13.89 13.85
N SER A 151 -48.33 -14.39 12.81
CA SER A 151 -48.10 -15.82 12.45
C SER A 151 -47.25 -15.85 11.17
N GLY A 152 -46.21 -16.66 10.95
CA GLY A 152 -45.58 -17.70 11.76
C GLY A 152 -44.40 -18.34 11.01
N ALA A 153 -43.53 -18.97 11.80
CA ALA A 153 -42.70 -20.17 11.58
C ALA A 153 -41.75 -20.35 10.36
N PRO A 154 -40.61 -21.06 10.56
CA PRO A 154 -39.49 -21.11 9.64
C PRO A 154 -39.52 -22.35 8.72
N LYS A 155 -38.75 -22.30 7.62
CA LYS A 155 -38.37 -23.50 6.86
C LYS A 155 -36.85 -23.58 6.71
N SER A 156 -36.34 -24.74 7.08
CA SER A 156 -35.00 -25.26 6.84
C SER A 156 -34.86 -25.77 5.40
N SER A 157 -33.69 -26.37 5.14
CA SER A 157 -33.20 -27.01 3.93
C SER A 157 -32.40 -26.03 3.05
N ARG A 158 -31.29 -26.40 2.43
CA ARG A 158 -30.72 -27.73 2.15
C ARG A 158 -29.28 -27.51 1.67
N GLU A 159 -28.45 -28.52 1.86
CA GLU A 159 -27.20 -28.72 1.14
C GLU A 159 -27.38 -28.52 -0.38
N GLU A 160 -26.42 -27.85 -1.03
CA GLU A 160 -26.15 -28.08 -2.44
C GLU A 160 -24.64 -27.97 -2.67
N LEU A 161 -24.11 -29.05 -3.23
CA LEU A 161 -22.72 -29.43 -3.34
C LEU A 161 -22.58 -29.85 -4.80
N ASP A 162 -22.07 -28.95 -5.64
CA ASP A 162 -21.78 -29.21 -7.05
C ASP A 162 -20.30 -28.92 -7.29
N ALA A 163 -19.45 -29.92 -7.51
CA ALA A 163 -19.29 -30.66 -8.76
C ALA A 163 -18.62 -29.81 -9.86
N PHE A 164 -17.29 -29.68 -9.77
CA PHE A 164 -16.45 -29.36 -10.94
C PHE A 164 -15.64 -30.59 -11.33
N GLY A 165 -16.06 -31.22 -12.43
CA GLY A 165 -15.30 -32.27 -13.11
C GLY A 165 -14.17 -31.67 -13.98
N PRO A 166 -13.07 -32.41 -14.20
CA PRO A 166 -11.95 -31.91 -15.00
C PRO A 166 -12.14 -32.17 -16.50
N VAL A 167 -11.80 -31.15 -17.29
CA VAL A 167 -11.65 -31.19 -18.75
C VAL A 167 -10.25 -31.75 -19.06
N LEU A 168 -10.20 -32.89 -19.75
CA LEU A 168 -9.01 -33.43 -20.42
C LEU A 168 -8.63 -32.56 -21.62
N PRO A 169 -7.33 -32.51 -21.97
CA PRO A 169 -7.00 -32.64 -23.38
C PRO A 169 -5.95 -33.72 -23.65
N ALA A 170 -6.06 -34.20 -24.87
CA ALA A 170 -5.49 -35.41 -25.44
C ALA A 170 -3.97 -35.42 -25.54
N ALA A 171 -3.45 -36.63 -25.37
CA ALA A 171 -2.09 -37.03 -25.69
C ALA A 171 -1.79 -36.87 -27.20
N VAL A 172 -0.61 -36.33 -27.51
CA VAL A 172 0.12 -36.59 -28.75
C VAL A 172 1.52 -37.02 -28.35
N GLY A 173 1.86 -38.26 -28.70
CA GLY A 173 3.14 -38.86 -28.40
C GLY A 173 4.24 -38.45 -29.39
N ALA A 174 5.47 -38.46 -28.89
CA ALA A 174 6.66 -38.73 -29.69
C ALA A 174 7.71 -39.44 -28.81
N SER A 175 8.04 -40.66 -29.23
CA SER A 175 9.25 -41.44 -28.91
C SER A 175 10.48 -40.71 -29.51
N MET A 176 11.77 -40.96 -29.25
CA MET A 176 12.57 -42.00 -28.60
C MET A 176 14.04 -41.45 -28.56
N GLU A 177 14.96 -42.22 -27.95
CA GLU A 177 16.45 -42.14 -27.98
C GLU A 177 17.10 -41.29 -26.87
N ASP A 178 17.60 -41.89 -25.78
CA ASP A 178 18.75 -42.80 -25.60
C ASP A 178 20.08 -42.03 -25.54
N LEU A 179 20.69 -42.00 -24.33
CA LEU A 179 22.15 -42.05 -24.08
C LEU A 179 22.42 -42.03 -22.55
N GLY A 180 23.22 -43.01 -22.12
CA GLY A 180 23.44 -43.42 -20.74
C GLY A 180 24.37 -42.55 -19.86
N PRO A 181 24.73 -43.05 -18.66
CA PRO A 181 25.16 -42.24 -17.53
C PRO A 181 26.69 -42.13 -17.40
N GLN A 182 27.20 -40.94 -17.11
CA GLN A 182 28.51 -40.76 -16.50
C GLN A 182 28.38 -40.07 -15.15
N ALA A 183 28.63 -40.86 -14.11
CA ALA A 183 28.83 -40.43 -12.75
C ALA A 183 30.17 -39.69 -12.63
N ALA A 184 30.13 -38.42 -12.25
CA ALA A 184 31.30 -37.70 -11.75
C ALA A 184 30.96 -37.12 -10.38
N ARG A 185 31.57 -37.72 -9.36
CA ARG A 185 31.67 -37.23 -7.97
C ARG A 185 32.35 -35.85 -8.01
N GLN A 186 31.61 -34.79 -7.70
CA GLN A 186 32.16 -33.52 -7.25
C GLN A 186 31.71 -33.29 -5.81
N THR A 187 32.67 -33.16 -4.91
CA THR A 187 32.50 -32.71 -3.53
C THR A 187 32.20 -31.20 -3.55
N PRO A 188 31.19 -30.70 -2.82
CA PRO A 188 30.96 -29.27 -2.75
C PRO A 188 31.94 -28.62 -1.77
N ASP A 189 32.65 -27.62 -2.29
CA ASP A 189 33.45 -26.66 -1.55
C ASP A 189 32.59 -25.82 -0.60
N ALA A 190 33.24 -25.34 0.47
CA ALA A 190 32.65 -24.70 1.62
C ALA A 190 31.84 -23.41 1.30
N PRO A 191 30.68 -23.19 1.97
CA PRO A 191 29.91 -21.95 1.86
C PRO A 191 30.53 -20.89 2.77
N GLY A 192 31.45 -20.07 2.24
CA GLY A 192 32.09 -18.98 3.00
C GLY A 192 32.20 -17.65 2.25
N MET A 193 31.70 -17.55 1.01
CA MET A 193 32.06 -16.44 0.12
C MET A 193 30.99 -15.34 -0.02
N MET A 194 29.80 -15.50 0.56
CA MET A 194 28.69 -14.54 0.37
C MET A 194 28.81 -13.30 1.28
N THR A 195 29.48 -13.39 2.43
CA THR A 195 29.54 -12.29 3.40
C THR A 195 30.62 -11.25 3.08
N SER A 196 31.67 -11.61 2.35
CA SER A 196 32.77 -10.69 2.02
C SER A 196 32.39 -9.67 0.94
N GLY A 197 31.66 -10.08 -0.11
CA GLY A 197 31.24 -9.17 -1.18
C GLY A 197 30.21 -8.13 -0.74
N LEU A 198 29.33 -8.48 0.21
CA LEU A 198 28.32 -7.56 0.74
C LEU A 198 28.92 -6.52 1.71
N ALA A 199 29.98 -6.89 2.44
CA ALA A 199 30.71 -5.96 3.29
C ALA A 199 31.39 -4.84 2.47
N GLU A 200 31.99 -5.19 1.32
CA GLU A 200 32.58 -4.23 0.39
C GLU A 200 31.53 -3.31 -0.27
N LEU A 201 30.37 -3.85 -0.66
CA LEU A 201 29.26 -3.04 -1.19
C LEU A 201 28.79 -2.01 -0.15
N SER A 202 28.68 -2.38 1.13
CA SER A 202 28.29 -1.41 2.18
C SER A 202 29.33 -0.30 2.37
N ALA A 203 30.63 -0.63 2.24
CA ALA A 203 31.71 0.34 2.34
C ALA A 203 31.74 1.29 1.13
N THR A 204 31.50 0.78 -0.08
CA THR A 204 31.41 1.58 -1.31
C THR A 204 30.17 2.49 -1.32
N PHE A 205 29.01 2.01 -0.85
CA PHE A 205 27.81 2.85 -0.70
C PHE A 205 27.99 3.94 0.36
N ARG A 206 28.68 3.64 1.47
CA ARG A 206 29.06 4.63 2.50
C ARG A 206 29.96 5.73 1.91
N HIS A 207 30.83 5.39 0.98
CA HIS A 207 31.71 6.35 0.28
C HIS A 207 30.99 7.14 -0.83
N LEU A 208 30.01 6.54 -1.52
CA LEU A 208 29.26 7.22 -2.59
C LEU A 208 28.30 8.29 -2.06
N PHE A 209 27.67 8.07 -0.90
CA PHE A 209 26.76 9.04 -0.29
C PHE A 209 27.47 10.17 0.45
N THR A 210 28.72 9.97 0.89
CA THR A 210 29.53 11.02 1.52
C THR A 210 30.16 11.98 0.51
N HIS A 211 30.29 11.59 -0.76
CA HIS A 211 31.08 12.35 -1.75
C HIS A 211 30.27 13.27 -2.69
N LYS A 212 28.94 13.36 -2.56
CA LYS A 212 28.09 14.20 -3.44
C LYS A 212 27.59 15.50 -2.79
N ARG A 213 28.43 16.17 -1.98
CA ARG A 213 28.20 17.57 -1.54
C ARG A 213 29.51 18.33 -1.31
N THR A 214 30.43 18.28 -2.28
CA THR A 214 31.54 19.23 -2.40
C THR A 214 31.49 19.88 -3.78
N GLY A 215 30.53 20.78 -3.97
CA GLY A 215 30.36 21.53 -5.21
C GLY A 215 30.11 23.01 -4.94
N SER A 216 31.13 23.82 -5.24
CA SER A 216 31.16 25.29 -5.31
C SER A 216 31.33 26.05 -3.98
N ALA A 217 32.58 26.20 -3.58
CA ALA A 217 33.04 27.29 -2.72
C ALA A 217 32.97 28.60 -3.52
N GLY A 218 31.86 29.32 -3.39
CA GLY A 218 31.67 30.66 -3.96
C GLY A 218 31.03 31.58 -2.92
N SER A 219 31.84 32.48 -2.36
CA SER A 219 31.44 33.70 -1.62
C SER A 219 30.54 33.50 -0.40
N ALA A 220 31.16 33.46 0.78
CA ALA A 220 30.48 33.45 2.08
C ALA A 220 29.71 34.76 2.34
N SER A 221 28.43 34.77 1.98
CA SER A 221 27.41 35.57 2.68
C SER A 221 27.12 34.84 4.00
N PRO A 222 26.92 35.52 5.15
CA PRO A 222 26.60 34.86 6.42
C PRO A 222 25.40 33.95 6.17
N ALA A 223 25.64 32.64 6.31
CA ALA A 223 24.68 31.60 5.99
C ALA A 223 23.37 31.90 6.73
N SER A 224 22.38 32.36 5.98
CA SER A 224 20.99 32.39 6.41
C SER A 224 20.69 30.97 6.84
N ILE A 225 20.55 30.77 8.15
CA ILE A 225 20.09 29.51 8.72
C ILE A 225 18.72 29.30 8.10
N THR A 226 18.63 28.39 7.15
CA THR A 226 17.37 28.02 6.51
C THR A 226 16.55 27.31 7.56
N HIS A 227 15.66 28.07 8.20
CA HIS A 227 14.70 27.53 9.14
C HIS A 227 13.72 26.64 8.36
N VAL A 228 13.62 25.38 8.77
CA VAL A 228 12.65 24.45 8.20
C VAL A 228 11.39 24.58 9.04
N ASP A 229 10.32 25.05 8.40
CA ASP A 229 9.01 25.16 9.02
C ASP A 229 8.36 23.77 9.09
N HIS A 230 8.21 23.21 10.28
CA HIS A 230 7.39 22.02 10.50
C HIS A 230 5.93 22.45 10.46
N ALA A 231 5.27 22.17 9.34
CA ALA A 231 3.83 22.35 9.19
C ALA A 231 3.11 21.32 10.04
N LEU A 232 2.12 21.77 10.82
CA LEU A 232 1.16 20.86 11.43
C LEU A 232 0.51 20.04 10.32
N GLN A 233 0.58 18.73 10.46
CA GLN A 233 0.01 17.80 9.50
C GLN A 233 -1.49 17.61 9.79
N GLU A 234 -2.25 17.24 8.76
CA GLU A 234 -3.66 16.89 8.87
C GLU A 234 -3.86 15.50 9.51
N SER A 235 -3.32 15.34 10.72
CA SER A 235 -3.30 14.08 11.45
C SER A 235 -4.07 14.19 12.76
N SER A 236 -4.69 13.08 13.18
CA SER A 236 -5.43 12.98 14.44
C SER A 236 -4.56 13.37 15.63
N TRP A 237 -3.27 13.03 15.59
CA TRP A 237 -2.32 13.31 16.66
C TRP A 237 -2.03 14.80 16.83
N ASP A 238 -1.88 15.53 15.73
CA ASP A 238 -1.64 16.97 15.74
C ASP A 238 -2.87 17.74 16.25
N ALA A 239 -4.07 17.20 15.98
CA ALA A 239 -5.32 17.71 16.50
C ALA A 239 -5.37 17.70 18.04
N LEU A 240 -4.57 16.88 18.75
CA LEU A 240 -4.51 16.92 20.22
C LEU A 240 -4.08 18.29 20.77
N LEU A 241 -3.37 19.10 19.99
CA LEU A 241 -3.02 20.48 20.36
C LEU A 241 -4.26 21.34 20.63
N LEU A 242 -5.36 21.01 19.95
CA LEU A 242 -6.63 21.72 20.02
C LEU A 242 -7.46 21.35 21.27
N LEU A 243 -7.12 20.22 21.92
CA LEU A 243 -7.92 19.67 23.00
C LEU A 243 -7.97 20.60 24.22
N GLY A 244 -9.18 21.06 24.55
CA GLY A 244 -9.42 21.96 25.69
C GLY A 244 -9.05 23.42 25.43
N LEU A 245 -8.90 23.84 24.16
CA LEU A 245 -8.90 25.25 23.82
C LEU A 245 -10.32 25.83 23.94
N PRO A 246 -10.49 27.02 24.55
CA PRO A 246 -11.81 27.64 24.70
C PRO A 246 -12.46 27.95 23.34
N ASP A 247 -11.65 28.32 22.34
CA ASP A 247 -12.12 28.69 20.99
C ASP A 247 -12.80 27.57 20.21
N ILE A 248 -12.53 26.31 20.57
CA ILE A 248 -13.08 25.12 19.88
C ILE A 248 -14.34 24.63 20.58
N GLY A 249 -14.54 25.05 21.83
CA GLY A 249 -15.62 24.58 22.69
C GLY A 249 -15.41 23.16 23.20
N THR A 250 -16.25 22.79 24.17
CA THR A 250 -16.25 21.45 24.80
C THR A 250 -16.64 20.36 23.82
N MET A 251 -17.66 20.58 22.97
CA MET A 251 -18.10 19.59 21.98
C MET A 251 -17.01 19.30 20.94
N GLY A 252 -16.38 20.33 20.37
CA GLY A 252 -15.29 20.15 19.42
C GLY A 252 -14.10 19.42 20.04
N SER A 253 -13.78 19.72 21.31
CA SER A 253 -12.77 18.99 22.08
C SER A 253 -13.13 17.51 22.28
N MET A 254 -14.39 17.19 22.57
CA MET A 254 -14.84 15.80 22.71
C MET A 254 -14.72 15.03 21.39
N MET A 255 -15.10 15.64 20.25
CA MET A 255 -14.97 15.00 18.94
C MET A 255 -13.50 14.73 18.57
N VAL A 256 -12.61 15.70 18.82
CA VAL A 256 -11.17 15.50 18.62
C VAL A 256 -10.63 14.38 19.50
N ALA A 257 -11.00 14.36 20.79
CA ALA A 257 -10.60 13.28 21.69
C ALA A 257 -11.10 11.90 21.21
N PHE A 258 -12.36 11.83 20.78
CA PHE A 258 -12.92 10.60 20.21
C PHE A 258 -12.18 10.16 18.93
N GLY A 259 -11.85 11.11 18.06
CA GLY A 259 -11.08 10.84 16.84
C GLY A 259 -9.72 10.22 17.14
N VAL A 260 -8.97 10.80 18.09
CA VAL A 260 -7.66 10.30 18.50
C VAL A 260 -7.74 8.92 19.15
N VAL A 261 -8.71 8.72 20.06
CA VAL A 261 -8.92 7.42 20.71
C VAL A 261 -9.28 6.35 19.67
N SER A 262 -10.10 6.69 18.68
CA SER A 262 -10.48 5.78 17.59
C SER A 262 -9.28 5.45 16.70
N ALA A 263 -8.47 6.44 16.31
CA ALA A 263 -7.26 6.23 15.53
C ALA A 263 -6.25 5.33 16.26
N ALA A 264 -5.95 5.64 17.52
CA ALA A 264 -5.07 4.83 18.35
C ALA A 264 -5.61 3.40 18.56
N GLY A 265 -6.92 3.27 18.81
CA GLY A 265 -7.58 1.98 18.99
C GLY A 265 -7.51 1.10 17.74
N LEU A 266 -7.78 1.67 16.57
CA LEU A 266 -7.68 0.96 15.28
C LEU A 266 -6.23 0.54 14.99
N GLN A 267 -5.26 1.45 15.14
CA GLN A 267 -3.86 1.10 14.91
C GLN A 267 -3.35 0.03 15.88
N LEU A 268 -3.71 0.10 17.17
CA LEU A 268 -3.38 -0.95 18.15
C LEU A 268 -4.05 -2.29 17.81
N LEU A 269 -5.30 -2.26 17.34
CA LEU A 269 -6.00 -3.46 16.89
C LEU A 269 -5.27 -4.09 15.69
N PHE A 270 -4.81 -3.29 14.73
CA PHE A 270 -4.00 -3.79 13.61
C PHE A 270 -2.67 -4.36 14.07
N CYS A 271 -1.92 -3.67 14.94
CA CYS A 271 -0.70 -4.21 15.52
C CYS A 271 -0.96 -5.57 16.19
N TRP A 272 -2.06 -5.69 16.94
CA TRP A 272 -2.45 -6.95 17.56
C TRP A 272 -2.81 -8.03 16.53
N LEU A 273 -3.60 -7.71 15.51
CA LEU A 273 -3.99 -8.65 14.46
C LEU A 273 -2.79 -9.17 13.68
N VAL A 274 -1.90 -8.27 13.25
CA VAL A 274 -0.65 -8.62 12.55
C VAL A 274 0.20 -9.52 13.45
N SER A 275 0.41 -9.12 14.71
CA SER A 275 1.24 -9.89 15.64
C SER A 275 0.66 -11.26 16.03
N SER A 276 -0.66 -11.42 16.06
CA SER A 276 -1.31 -12.67 16.53
C SER A 276 -1.64 -13.63 15.40
N ASN A 277 -2.09 -13.13 14.25
CA ASN A 277 -2.55 -13.97 13.14
C ASN A 277 -1.48 -14.10 12.05
N LEU A 278 -0.87 -12.98 11.63
CA LEU A 278 0.04 -12.97 10.48
C LEU A 278 1.47 -13.42 10.83
N LEU A 279 1.87 -13.31 12.10
CA LEU A 279 3.13 -13.84 12.60
C LEU A 279 3.03 -15.29 13.08
N SER A 280 1.87 -15.92 13.01
CA SER A 280 1.80 -17.37 13.25
C SER A 280 2.70 -18.09 12.23
N ASP A 281 3.45 -19.08 12.71
CA ASP A 281 4.32 -19.83 11.81
C ASP A 281 3.43 -20.61 10.84
N ASP A 282 3.61 -20.41 9.54
CA ASP A 282 2.90 -21.15 8.52
C ASP A 282 3.48 -22.57 8.46
N ASP A 283 2.70 -23.55 8.92
CA ASP A 283 3.05 -24.98 8.94
C ASP A 283 3.55 -25.47 7.57
N LYS A 284 3.11 -24.84 6.48
CA LYS A 284 3.55 -25.13 5.10
C LYS A 284 5.07 -24.98 4.92
N TYR A 285 5.69 -24.09 5.68
CA TYR A 285 7.11 -23.76 5.57
C TYR A 285 7.94 -24.22 6.78
N ASP A 286 7.36 -24.98 7.70
CA ASP A 286 8.10 -25.57 8.82
C ASP A 286 9.10 -26.61 8.30
N LEU A 287 10.37 -26.40 8.63
CA LEU A 287 11.45 -27.31 8.25
C LEU A 287 11.28 -28.70 8.88
N THR A 288 10.65 -28.79 10.05
CA THR A 288 10.37 -30.07 10.71
C THR A 288 9.32 -30.84 9.93
N TYR A 289 8.20 -30.20 9.62
CA TYR A 289 7.16 -30.77 8.77
C TYR A 289 7.70 -31.21 7.39
N LEU A 290 8.47 -30.36 6.71
CA LEU A 290 9.05 -30.71 5.40
C LEU A 290 10.04 -31.89 5.48
N ARG A 291 10.78 -31.99 6.58
CA ARG A 291 11.67 -33.13 6.85
C ARG A 291 10.88 -34.41 7.09
N GLU A 292 9.85 -34.35 7.91
CA GLU A 292 8.98 -35.49 8.19
C GLU A 292 8.27 -35.95 6.92
N TRP A 293 7.73 -35.02 6.12
CA TRP A 293 7.14 -35.32 4.82
C TRP A 293 8.13 -36.08 3.93
N ARG A 294 9.36 -35.56 3.82
CA ARG A 294 10.40 -36.17 3.00
C ARG A 294 10.73 -37.60 3.43
N ILE A 295 10.84 -37.84 4.73
CA ILE A 295 11.19 -39.16 5.29
C ILE A 295 10.02 -40.14 5.16
N TYR A 296 8.82 -39.74 5.59
CA TYR A 296 7.68 -40.65 5.72
C TYR A 296 6.90 -40.84 4.43
N TYR A 297 6.84 -39.84 3.56
CA TYR A 297 6.05 -39.88 2.32
C TYR A 297 6.95 -39.85 1.08
N GLY A 298 7.91 -38.93 1.03
CA GLY A 298 8.76 -38.73 -0.13
C GLY A 298 9.65 -39.94 -0.47
N HIS A 299 10.26 -40.55 0.55
CA HIS A 299 11.12 -41.74 0.41
C HIS A 299 10.39 -43.06 0.75
N SER A 300 9.07 -43.01 0.90
CA SER A 300 8.27 -44.22 1.16
C SER A 300 8.29 -45.17 -0.02
N VAL A 301 8.40 -46.47 0.26
CA VAL A 301 8.30 -47.52 -0.76
C VAL A 301 6.93 -47.52 -1.44
N HIS A 302 5.86 -47.10 -0.74
CA HIS A 302 4.53 -46.97 -1.33
C HIS A 302 4.43 -45.87 -2.38
N SER A 303 5.27 -44.84 -2.27
CA SER A 303 5.34 -43.71 -3.20
C SER A 303 6.41 -43.90 -4.28
N PHE A 304 7.15 -45.02 -4.24
CA PHE A 304 8.15 -45.36 -5.24
C PHE A 304 7.45 -45.82 -6.52
N ASP A 305 7.79 -45.19 -7.64
CA ASP A 305 7.27 -45.63 -8.92
C ASP A 305 8.17 -46.70 -9.52
N HIS A 306 7.67 -47.94 -9.48
CA HIS A 306 8.34 -49.08 -10.07
C HIS A 306 8.56 -48.96 -11.59
N THR A 307 7.77 -48.14 -12.28
CA THR A 307 7.90 -47.96 -13.73
C THR A 307 9.03 -46.99 -14.09
N SER A 308 9.16 -45.88 -13.36
CA SER A 308 10.23 -44.90 -13.58
C SER A 308 11.49 -45.19 -12.77
N GLY A 309 11.42 -46.09 -11.79
CA GLY A 309 12.53 -46.40 -10.89
C GLY A 309 12.94 -45.22 -9.99
N SER A 310 12.04 -44.26 -9.77
CA SER A 310 12.35 -43.01 -9.06
C SER A 310 11.46 -42.84 -7.84
N SER A 311 12.03 -42.33 -6.76
CA SER A 311 11.26 -41.91 -5.58
C SER A 311 10.30 -40.77 -5.91
N LEU A 312 9.36 -40.52 -5.01
CA LEU A 312 8.45 -39.38 -5.14
C LEU A 312 9.19 -38.05 -5.03
N VAL A 313 10.17 -37.94 -4.12
CA VAL A 313 11.04 -36.75 -4.01
C VAL A 313 11.74 -36.47 -5.34
N SER A 314 12.27 -37.50 -5.99
CA SER A 314 12.97 -37.36 -7.28
C SER A 314 12.03 -36.84 -8.37
N LYS A 315 10.80 -37.37 -8.47
CA LYS A 315 9.79 -36.88 -9.43
C LYS A 315 9.39 -35.43 -9.18
N VAL A 316 9.10 -35.12 -7.92
CA VAL A 316 8.64 -33.80 -7.47
C VAL A 316 9.72 -32.75 -7.73
N CYS A 317 10.99 -33.02 -7.39
CA CYS A 317 12.12 -32.13 -7.67
C CYS A 317 12.52 -32.07 -9.16
N ASN A 318 12.02 -32.97 -10.00
CA ASN A 318 12.21 -32.94 -11.46
C ASN A 318 11.00 -32.28 -12.18
N GLY A 319 10.09 -31.64 -11.45
CA GLY A 319 8.95 -30.91 -12.00
C GLY A 319 7.88 -31.80 -12.64
N ARG A 320 7.84 -33.10 -12.30
CA ARG A 320 6.79 -34.00 -12.80
C ARG A 320 5.59 -33.93 -11.86
N PRO A 321 4.43 -33.42 -12.30
CA PRO A 321 3.27 -33.29 -11.43
C PRO A 321 2.79 -34.68 -10.99
N PHE A 322 2.40 -34.77 -9.72
CA PHE A 322 1.85 -35.99 -9.12
C PHE A 322 0.44 -35.68 -8.59
N GLU A 323 -0.58 -36.31 -9.18
CA GLU A 323 -2.00 -35.97 -8.97
C GLU A 323 -2.43 -36.09 -7.50
N ARG A 324 -1.84 -37.03 -6.74
CA ARG A 324 -2.25 -37.28 -5.34
C ARG A 324 -1.64 -36.28 -4.35
N GLU A 325 -0.64 -35.49 -4.76
CA GLU A 325 0.06 -34.53 -3.90
C GLU A 325 0.18 -33.16 -4.57
N TRP A 326 -0.96 -32.61 -4.99
CA TRP A 326 -1.05 -31.31 -5.64
C TRP A 326 -0.38 -30.18 -4.82
N TRP A 327 -0.44 -30.24 -3.49
CA TRP A 327 0.11 -29.20 -2.61
C TRP A 327 1.65 -29.15 -2.63
N ASN A 328 2.35 -30.28 -2.76
CA ASN A 328 3.81 -30.32 -2.85
C ASN A 328 4.30 -29.72 -4.17
N ASN A 329 3.60 -30.03 -5.26
CA ASN A 329 3.89 -29.45 -6.57
C ASN A 329 3.61 -27.95 -6.58
N ALA A 330 2.52 -27.51 -5.93
CA ALA A 330 2.22 -26.09 -5.78
C ALA A 330 3.32 -25.37 -4.97
N LEU A 331 3.70 -25.91 -3.81
CA LEU A 331 4.77 -25.36 -2.97
C LEU A 331 6.10 -25.25 -3.72
N LEU A 332 6.50 -26.29 -4.45
CA LEU A 332 7.73 -26.24 -5.23
C LEU A 332 7.65 -25.29 -6.41
N SER A 333 6.51 -25.23 -7.11
CA SER A 333 6.33 -24.26 -8.19
C SER A 333 6.43 -22.83 -7.68
N GLU A 334 5.93 -22.56 -6.48
CA GLU A 334 6.03 -21.26 -5.80
C GLU A 334 7.47 -20.96 -5.37
N VAL A 335 8.16 -21.93 -4.74
CA VAL A 335 9.57 -21.77 -4.33
C VAL A 335 10.47 -21.60 -5.56
N ASP A 336 10.26 -22.38 -6.62
CA ASP A 336 11.04 -22.24 -7.85
C ASP A 336 10.73 -20.92 -8.55
N ALA A 337 9.47 -20.45 -8.55
CA ALA A 337 9.09 -19.12 -9.03
C ALA A 337 9.80 -18.01 -8.24
N TYR A 338 9.80 -18.11 -6.90
CA TYR A 338 10.51 -17.20 -6.01
C TYR A 338 12.03 -17.20 -6.26
N LEU A 339 12.59 -18.37 -6.59
CA LEU A 339 14.02 -18.56 -6.83
C LEU A 339 14.46 -18.31 -8.29
N GLN A 340 13.57 -17.89 -9.19
CA GLN A 340 13.95 -17.62 -10.58
C GLN A 340 14.96 -16.46 -10.65
N PRO A 341 16.07 -16.59 -11.39
CA PRO A 341 17.04 -15.52 -11.51
C PRO A 341 16.43 -14.33 -12.28
N VAL A 342 16.57 -13.11 -11.76
CA VAL A 342 16.05 -11.89 -12.41
C VAL A 342 16.68 -11.66 -13.78
N ILE A 343 17.98 -11.94 -13.91
CA ILE A 343 18.74 -11.76 -15.14
C ILE A 343 19.25 -13.13 -15.59
N PRO A 344 18.90 -13.58 -16.82
CA PRO A 344 19.45 -14.80 -17.39
C PRO A 344 20.98 -14.77 -17.34
N GLY A 345 21.58 -15.73 -16.62
CA GLY A 345 23.04 -15.84 -16.46
C GLY A 345 23.58 -15.47 -15.07
N ILE A 346 22.81 -14.75 -14.24
CA ILE A 346 23.21 -14.42 -12.85
C ILE A 346 22.41 -15.30 -11.88
N LYS A 347 23.00 -16.43 -11.47
CA LYS A 347 22.33 -17.42 -10.59
C LYS A 347 22.11 -16.95 -9.15
N TYR A 348 22.73 -15.84 -8.74
CA TYR A 348 22.80 -15.41 -7.33
C TYR A 348 21.73 -14.38 -6.93
N LEU A 349 20.86 -13.96 -7.85
CA LEU A 349 19.84 -12.94 -7.58
C LEU A 349 18.44 -13.46 -7.94
N PRO A 350 17.78 -14.18 -7.02
CA PRO A 350 16.43 -14.67 -7.22
C PRO A 350 15.40 -13.52 -7.14
N ILE A 351 14.38 -13.56 -7.99
CA ILE A 351 13.38 -12.51 -8.15
C ILE A 351 12.60 -12.25 -6.87
N GLY A 352 12.23 -13.30 -6.15
CA GLY A 352 11.52 -13.21 -4.89
C GLY A 352 12.33 -12.46 -3.83
N VAL A 353 13.61 -12.82 -3.66
CA VAL A 353 14.49 -12.14 -2.70
C VAL A 353 14.63 -10.66 -3.02
N VAL A 354 14.79 -10.31 -4.31
CA VAL A 354 14.87 -8.90 -4.73
C VAL A 354 13.55 -8.18 -4.43
N LEU A 355 12.41 -8.76 -4.80
CA LEU A 355 11.10 -8.15 -4.59
C LEU A 355 10.79 -7.96 -3.10
N THR A 356 10.96 -9.01 -2.28
CA THR A 356 10.78 -8.96 -0.83
C THR A 356 11.69 -7.91 -0.20
N SER A 357 12.96 -7.84 -0.63
CA SER A 357 13.89 -6.84 -0.11
C SER A 357 13.49 -5.41 -0.45
N MET A 358 13.00 -5.17 -1.67
CA MET A 358 12.50 -3.87 -2.09
C MET A 358 11.24 -3.49 -1.31
N ALA A 359 10.29 -4.43 -1.16
CA ALA A 359 9.07 -4.21 -0.40
C ALA A 359 9.39 -3.83 1.06
N ILE A 360 10.29 -4.58 1.71
CA ILE A 360 10.69 -4.30 3.08
C ILE A 360 11.48 -3.00 3.20
N LEU A 361 12.36 -2.69 2.24
CA LEU A 361 13.06 -1.41 2.20
C LEU A 361 12.09 -0.23 2.13
N ILE A 362 11.14 -0.28 1.20
CA ILE A 362 10.10 0.74 1.03
C ILE A 362 9.28 0.86 2.33
N TRP A 363 8.85 -0.26 2.88
CA TRP A 363 8.12 -0.31 4.15
C TRP A 363 8.89 0.38 5.29
N PHE A 364 10.17 0.06 5.47
CA PHE A 364 11.01 0.73 6.46
C PHE A 364 11.17 2.22 6.18
N CYS A 365 11.27 2.64 4.91
CA CYS A 365 11.28 4.07 4.58
C CYS A 365 10.01 4.77 5.06
N PHE A 366 8.82 4.17 4.90
CA PHE A 366 7.57 4.73 5.44
C PHE A 366 7.58 4.81 6.97
N ILE A 367 8.05 3.77 7.66
CA ILE A 367 8.17 3.79 9.13
C ILE A 367 9.13 4.89 9.59
N LEU A 368 10.21 5.14 8.86
CA LEU A 368 11.16 6.20 9.20
C LEU A 368 10.59 7.59 8.96
N LEU A 369 9.84 7.79 7.87
CA LEU A 369 9.14 9.05 7.61
C LEU A 369 8.11 9.33 8.71
N GLU A 370 7.40 8.30 9.16
CA GLU A 370 6.46 8.39 10.26
C GLU A 370 7.16 8.75 11.57
N LEU A 371 8.25 8.05 11.92
CA LEU A 371 9.04 8.37 13.12
C LEU A 371 9.64 9.78 13.09
N ASP A 372 10.17 10.21 11.94
CA ASP A 372 10.68 11.58 11.77
C ASP A 372 9.59 12.62 12.02
N THR A 373 8.37 12.36 11.54
CA THR A 373 7.20 13.20 11.83
C THR A 373 6.90 13.26 13.32
N VAL A 374 6.85 12.10 14.01
CA VAL A 374 6.59 12.06 15.46
C VAL A 374 7.67 12.78 16.26
N PHE A 375 8.96 12.57 15.93
CA PHE A 375 10.07 13.22 16.61
C PHE A 375 10.12 14.72 16.29
N GLY A 376 9.82 15.12 15.06
CA GLY A 376 9.68 16.51 14.65
C GLY A 376 8.60 17.24 15.45
N PHE A 377 7.42 16.62 15.57
CA PHE A 377 6.32 17.13 16.39
C PHE A 377 6.68 17.22 17.87
N MET A 378 7.27 16.16 18.44
CA MET A 378 7.71 16.16 19.84
C MET A 378 8.76 17.23 20.12
N ASN A 379 9.74 17.40 19.23
CA ASN A 379 10.76 18.44 19.34
C ASN A 379 10.16 19.85 19.21
N ALA A 380 9.19 20.04 18.31
CA ALA A 380 8.46 21.29 18.17
C ALA A 380 7.74 21.65 19.47
N ILE A 381 6.98 20.71 20.05
CA ILE A 381 6.25 20.90 21.31
C ILE A 381 7.19 21.20 22.48
N LEU A 382 8.32 20.49 22.59
CA LEU A 382 9.25 20.67 23.70
C LEU A 382 9.93 22.05 23.71
N ARG A 383 9.99 22.73 22.55
CA ARG A 383 10.54 24.09 22.40
C ARG A 383 9.54 25.19 22.73
N VAL A 384 8.23 24.91 22.79
CA VAL A 384 7.22 25.91 23.12
C VAL A 384 7.40 26.37 24.59
N PRO A 385 7.39 27.68 24.88
CA PRO A 385 7.50 28.19 26.24
C PRO A 385 6.42 27.61 27.17
N ARG A 386 6.79 27.34 28.42
CA ARG A 386 5.88 26.72 29.40
C ARG A 386 5.29 27.79 30.31
N THR A 387 3.97 27.77 30.50
CA THR A 387 3.25 28.71 31.39
C THR A 387 2.12 27.95 32.10
N GLY A 388 1.49 28.53 33.13
CA GLY A 388 0.41 27.86 33.87
C GLY A 388 -0.83 27.56 33.01
N ALA A 389 -1.15 28.45 32.07
CA ALA A 389 -2.26 28.32 31.13
C ALA A 389 -1.75 28.36 29.69
N THR A 390 -2.42 27.62 28.80
CA THR A 390 -2.11 27.68 27.36
C THR A 390 -2.71 28.94 26.77
N GLN A 391 -1.88 29.75 26.09
CA GLN A 391 -2.31 30.98 25.43
C GLN A 391 -1.99 30.92 23.93
N VAL A 392 -3.01 31.23 23.14
CA VAL A 392 -2.91 31.36 21.68
C VAL A 392 -3.20 32.82 21.34
N GLU A 393 -2.29 33.46 20.63
CA GLU A 393 -2.46 34.86 20.21
C GLU A 393 -2.40 34.96 18.69
N PHE A 394 -3.10 35.97 18.17
CA PHE A 394 -3.01 36.32 16.76
C PHE A 394 -1.73 37.10 16.52
N THR A 395 -0.85 36.53 15.70
CA THR A 395 0.31 37.24 15.18
C THR A 395 -0.14 38.36 14.24
N GLU A 396 0.73 39.36 14.02
CA GLU A 396 0.47 40.52 13.14
C GLU A 396 0.08 40.13 11.71
N PHE A 397 0.45 38.92 11.27
CA PHE A 397 0.12 38.36 9.96
C PHE A 397 -1.25 37.66 9.90
N GLY A 398 -2.08 37.78 10.94
CA GLY A 398 -3.40 37.13 11.00
C GLY A 398 -3.34 35.61 11.22
N ARG A 399 -2.17 35.04 11.52
CA ARG A 399 -2.01 33.62 11.88
C ARG A 399 -2.03 33.45 13.39
N ARG A 400 -2.50 32.30 13.87
CA ARG A 400 -2.51 31.98 15.31
C ARG A 400 -1.19 31.32 15.70
N ALA A 401 -0.55 31.77 16.77
CA ALA A 401 0.64 31.13 17.30
C ALA A 401 0.48 30.77 18.78
N PHE A 402 1.03 29.64 19.19
CA PHE A 402 1.13 29.28 20.60
C PHE A 402 2.25 30.10 21.25
N ILE A 403 1.89 31.05 22.13
CA ILE A 403 2.90 31.77 22.93
C ILE A 403 3.42 30.84 24.02
N SER A 404 2.50 30.12 24.67
CA SER A 404 2.84 29.27 25.81
C SER A 404 1.89 28.09 25.95
N ILE A 405 2.41 26.99 26.48
CA ILE A 405 1.67 25.75 26.72
C ILE A 405 1.66 25.36 28.21
N SER A 406 0.53 24.88 28.71
CA SER A 406 0.41 24.34 30.06
C SER A 406 1.18 23.02 30.23
N TYR A 407 1.83 22.84 31.39
CA TYR A 407 2.57 21.61 31.71
C TYR A 407 1.72 20.34 31.59
N LYS A 408 0.45 20.39 32.00
CA LYS A 408 -0.46 19.23 31.92
C LYS A 408 -0.69 18.82 30.47
N ARG A 409 -0.92 19.79 29.59
CA ARG A 409 -1.10 19.55 28.15
C ARG A 409 0.19 19.04 27.52
N LEU A 410 1.34 19.63 27.87
CA LEU A 410 2.65 19.19 27.40
C LEU A 410 2.90 17.70 27.72
N ILE A 411 2.68 17.29 28.97
CA ILE A 411 2.86 15.89 29.38
C ILE A 411 1.92 14.97 28.60
N ALA A 412 0.65 15.36 28.43
CA ALA A 412 -0.31 14.57 27.65
C ALA A 412 0.11 14.43 26.18
N LEU A 413 0.57 15.51 25.54
CA LEU A 413 1.05 15.48 24.15
C LEU A 413 2.31 14.61 23.99
N CYS A 414 3.27 14.74 24.90
CA CYS A 414 4.47 13.90 24.91
C CYS A 414 4.11 12.42 25.09
N PHE A 415 3.18 12.12 26.00
CA PHE A 415 2.71 10.75 26.23
C PHE A 415 2.03 10.16 24.99
N MET A 416 1.15 10.92 24.34
CA MET A 416 0.49 10.48 23.11
C MET A 416 1.46 10.32 21.95
N SER A 417 2.45 11.22 21.83
CA SER A 417 3.53 11.08 20.83
C SER A 417 4.37 9.83 21.07
N PHE A 418 4.63 9.48 22.34
CA PHE A 418 5.30 8.24 22.70
C PHE A 418 4.48 7.00 22.30
N ILE A 419 3.16 7.01 22.52
CA ILE A 419 2.27 5.93 22.07
C ILE A 419 2.33 5.79 20.54
N ARG A 420 2.24 6.91 19.79
CA ARG A 420 2.35 6.90 18.32
C ARG A 420 3.68 6.31 17.85
N ALA A 421 4.79 6.74 18.43
CA ALA A 421 6.11 6.17 18.11
C ALA A 421 6.19 4.68 18.43
N PHE A 422 5.62 4.24 19.56
CA PHE A 422 5.57 2.83 19.94
C PHE A 422 4.75 1.99 18.94
N ILE A 423 3.59 2.50 18.51
CA ILE A 423 2.76 1.86 17.47
C ILE A 423 3.56 1.75 16.17
N ALA A 424 4.18 2.84 15.70
CA ALA A 424 4.97 2.82 14.46
C ALA A 424 6.13 1.82 14.52
N VAL A 425 6.86 1.74 15.64
CA VAL A 425 7.95 0.77 15.80
C VAL A 425 7.44 -0.67 15.85
N THR A 426 6.38 -0.95 16.61
CA THR A 426 5.82 -2.31 16.73
C THR A 426 5.20 -2.79 15.43
N LEU A 427 4.49 -1.92 14.71
CA LEU A 427 3.96 -2.21 13.38
C LEU A 427 5.11 -2.41 12.38
N GLY A 428 6.10 -1.52 12.38
CA GLY A 428 7.26 -1.63 11.50
C GLY A 428 8.01 -2.95 11.66
N ALA A 429 8.25 -3.38 12.90
CA ALA A 429 8.95 -4.63 13.20
C ALA A 429 8.10 -5.87 12.85
N SER A 430 6.84 -5.91 13.28
CA SER A 430 5.96 -7.07 13.02
C SER A 430 5.65 -7.22 11.53
N ALA A 431 5.26 -6.14 10.85
CA ALA A 431 4.98 -6.16 9.42
C ALA A 431 6.22 -6.45 8.57
N GLY A 432 7.39 -5.91 8.95
CA GLY A 432 8.65 -6.23 8.28
C GLY A 432 9.03 -7.71 8.39
N LEU A 433 8.77 -8.32 9.56
CA LEU A 433 8.96 -9.77 9.75
C LEU A 433 7.94 -10.59 8.97
N TRP A 434 6.69 -10.15 8.88
CA TRP A 434 5.66 -10.80 8.09
C TRP A 434 5.97 -10.77 6.59
N LEU A 435 6.37 -9.61 6.05
CA LEU A 435 6.83 -9.49 4.65
C LEU A 435 8.04 -10.39 4.37
N ALA A 436 8.98 -10.50 5.32
CA ALA A 436 10.15 -11.37 5.18
C ALA A 436 9.77 -12.87 5.11
N ARG A 437 8.62 -13.26 5.70
CA ARG A 437 8.13 -14.64 5.69
C ARG A 437 7.27 -14.97 4.47
N THR A 438 6.76 -13.97 3.77
CA THR A 438 5.88 -14.16 2.61
C THR A 438 6.71 -14.64 1.41
N ARG A 439 6.33 -15.78 0.83
CA ARG A 439 7.05 -16.41 -0.29
C ARG A 439 6.32 -16.36 -1.61
N ASP A 440 5.02 -16.09 -1.61
CA ASP A 440 4.31 -15.81 -2.84
C ASP A 440 4.63 -14.38 -3.30
N VAL A 441 5.19 -14.29 -4.51
CA VAL A 441 5.59 -13.04 -5.18
C VAL A 441 4.40 -12.09 -5.34
N ASN A 442 3.20 -12.62 -5.61
CA ASN A 442 1.99 -11.81 -5.76
C ASN A 442 1.51 -11.26 -4.41
N ASP A 443 1.62 -12.07 -3.36
CA ASP A 443 1.20 -11.67 -2.01
C ASP A 443 2.14 -10.62 -1.43
N ILE A 444 3.45 -10.69 -1.67
CA ILE A 444 4.42 -9.67 -1.19
C ILE A 444 4.01 -8.24 -1.57
N LEU A 445 3.58 -8.02 -2.82
CA LEU A 445 3.15 -6.70 -3.29
C LEU A 445 1.81 -6.29 -2.68
N ARG A 446 0.84 -7.22 -2.66
CA ARG A 446 -0.49 -6.99 -2.10
C ARG A 446 -0.42 -6.65 -0.60
N ASP A 447 0.43 -7.37 0.12
CA ASP A 447 0.67 -7.22 1.54
C ASP A 447 1.39 -5.91 1.83
N GLY A 448 2.42 -5.57 1.03
CA GLY A 448 3.12 -4.29 1.13
C GLY A 448 2.20 -3.08 0.98
N VAL A 449 1.30 -3.08 -0.01
CA VAL A 449 0.32 -1.99 -0.21
C VAL A 449 -0.67 -1.92 0.96
N SER A 450 -1.14 -3.07 1.44
CA SER A 450 -2.07 -3.13 2.57
C SER A 450 -1.46 -2.57 3.85
N LEU A 451 -0.17 -2.80 4.08
CA LEU A 451 0.57 -2.26 5.22
C LEU A 451 0.71 -0.73 5.16
N ILE A 452 1.00 -0.18 3.97
CA ILE A 452 1.05 1.29 3.78
C ILE A 452 -0.31 1.90 4.09
N PHE A 453 -1.39 1.29 3.60
CA PHE A 453 -2.75 1.75 3.90
C PHE A 453 -3.03 1.77 5.41
N ILE A 454 -2.58 0.77 6.17
CA ILE A 454 -2.75 0.72 7.64
C ILE A 454 -2.05 1.90 8.33
N LEU A 455 -0.88 2.34 7.84
CA LEU A 455 -0.21 3.53 8.38
C LEU A 455 -1.03 4.80 8.17
N GLU A 456 -1.77 4.92 7.06
CA GLU A 456 -2.55 6.12 6.70
C GLU A 456 -3.97 6.16 7.33
N ILE A 457 -4.37 5.13 8.09
CA ILE A 457 -5.71 5.06 8.68
C ILE A 457 -5.98 6.22 9.65
N ASP A 458 -4.99 6.70 10.39
CA ASP A 458 -5.18 7.81 11.34
C ASP A 458 -5.44 9.15 10.65
N ASP A 459 -4.87 9.36 9.46
CA ASP A 459 -5.16 10.51 8.60
C ASP A 459 -6.56 10.40 7.99
N LEU A 460 -7.00 9.19 7.60
CA LEU A 460 -8.38 8.96 7.16
C LEU A 460 -9.36 9.25 8.31
N ILE A 461 -9.06 8.77 9.51
CA ILE A 461 -9.87 9.01 10.71
C ILE A 461 -9.91 10.50 11.05
N TYR A 462 -8.80 11.22 10.89
CA TYR A 462 -8.78 12.68 11.04
C TYR A 462 -9.75 13.36 10.08
N LYS A 463 -9.71 12.96 8.80
CA LYS A 463 -10.58 13.52 7.76
C LYS A 463 -12.06 13.25 8.03
N VAL A 464 -12.41 12.13 8.64
CA VAL A 464 -13.82 11.79 8.91
C VAL A 464 -14.32 12.35 10.24
N LEU A 465 -13.56 12.17 11.33
CA LEU A 465 -14.05 12.43 12.70
C LEU A 465 -13.78 13.84 13.21
N VAL A 466 -12.77 14.55 12.68
CA VAL A 466 -12.46 15.91 13.15
C VAL A 466 -13.38 16.93 12.48
N PRO A 467 -14.10 17.77 13.25
CA PRO A 467 -15.05 18.73 12.69
C PRO A 467 -14.34 19.79 11.84
N SER A 468 -14.99 20.23 10.75
CA SER A 468 -14.42 21.20 9.80
C SER A 468 -13.97 22.50 10.44
N HIS A 469 -14.60 22.94 11.54
CA HIS A 469 -14.15 24.11 12.30
C HIS A 469 -12.77 23.87 12.95
N ALA A 470 -12.53 22.70 13.54
CA ALA A 470 -11.23 22.36 14.11
C ALA A 470 -10.16 22.23 13.02
N LYS A 471 -10.49 21.69 11.85
CA LYS A 471 -9.58 21.66 10.69
C LYS A 471 -9.18 23.06 10.22
N LYS A 472 -10.16 23.95 10.04
CA LYS A 472 -9.93 25.37 9.72
C LYS A 472 -9.10 26.07 10.79
N TYR A 473 -9.36 25.76 12.07
CA TYR A 473 -8.57 26.28 13.19
C TYR A 473 -7.12 25.80 13.08
N MET A 474 -6.88 24.51 12.83
CA MET A 474 -5.54 23.93 12.70
C MET A 474 -4.76 24.51 11.53
N ALA A 475 -5.40 24.68 10.38
CA ALA A 475 -4.82 25.33 9.20
C ALA A 475 -4.44 26.81 9.44
N SER A 476 -5.08 27.47 10.41
CA SER A 476 -4.76 28.85 10.81
C SER A 476 -3.56 28.98 11.75
N ILE A 477 -3.09 27.85 12.33
CA ILE A 477 -1.97 27.84 13.26
C ILE A 477 -0.64 27.99 12.49
N GLN A 478 0.24 28.85 12.98
CA GLN A 478 1.57 29.05 12.43
C GLN A 478 2.41 27.78 12.57
N LYS A 479 3.19 27.49 11.52
CA LYS A 479 4.13 26.37 11.48
C LYS A 479 5.21 26.53 12.56
N PHE A 480 5.65 25.42 13.16
CA PHE A 480 6.70 25.46 14.16
C PHE A 480 8.07 25.56 13.49
N LEU A 481 8.92 26.45 13.98
CA LEU A 481 10.31 26.58 13.52
C LEU A 481 11.15 25.46 14.13
N VAL A 482 11.36 24.38 13.39
CA VAL A 482 12.20 23.26 13.82
C VAL A 482 13.58 23.40 13.17
N LYS A 483 14.63 23.14 13.95
CA LYS A 483 15.99 23.07 13.41
C LYS A 483 16.14 21.67 12.84
N GLU A 484 16.43 21.56 11.54
CA GLU A 484 16.68 20.28 10.89
C GLU A 484 17.88 19.59 11.57
N GLU A 485 17.68 18.38 12.07
CA GLU A 485 18.73 17.57 12.68
C GLU A 485 18.84 16.25 11.91
N GLN A 486 19.90 16.10 11.10
CA GLN A 486 20.01 15.06 10.06
C GLN A 486 20.43 13.65 10.54
N GLN A 487 20.20 13.26 11.79
CA GLN A 487 20.95 12.12 12.37
C GLN A 487 20.35 10.70 12.26
N MET A 488 19.12 10.48 11.77
CA MET A 488 18.51 9.13 11.84
C MET A 488 18.82 8.14 10.70
N TYR A 489 19.45 8.55 9.60
CA TYR A 489 19.55 7.71 8.39
C TYR A 489 20.54 6.53 8.48
N LEU A 490 21.59 6.64 9.30
CA LEU A 490 22.71 5.68 9.30
C LEU A 490 22.42 4.36 10.02
N PHE A 491 21.52 4.35 11.01
CA PHE A 491 21.17 3.14 11.76
C PHE A 491 20.35 2.13 10.92
N ASN A 492 19.66 2.63 9.89
CA ASN A 492 18.68 1.84 9.15
C ASN A 492 19.30 0.94 8.08
N LEU A 493 20.34 1.39 7.39
CA LEU A 493 20.93 0.63 6.28
C LEU A 493 21.55 -0.71 6.74
N ALA A 494 22.17 -0.72 7.92
CA ALA A 494 22.76 -1.95 8.49
C ALA A 494 21.69 -2.97 8.91
N SER A 495 20.56 -2.49 9.47
CA SER A 495 19.43 -3.36 9.83
C SER A 495 18.81 -3.98 8.58
N LEU A 496 18.60 -3.17 7.54
CA LEU A 496 18.08 -3.61 6.24
C LEU A 496 18.97 -4.66 5.57
N LEU A 497 20.29 -4.46 5.60
CA LEU A 497 21.22 -5.45 5.05
C LEU A 497 21.16 -6.79 5.77
N LYS A 498 21.02 -6.80 7.11
CA LYS A 498 20.85 -8.05 7.87
C LYS A 498 19.55 -8.76 7.49
N LEU A 499 18.49 -8.00 7.29
CA LEU A 499 17.19 -8.55 6.95
C LEU A 499 17.17 -9.11 5.52
N PHE A 500 17.88 -8.47 4.59
CA PHE A 500 18.13 -9.00 3.24
C PHE A 500 18.81 -10.37 3.28
N VAL A 501 19.90 -10.50 4.04
CA VAL A 501 20.64 -11.77 4.18
C VAL A 501 19.74 -12.87 4.76
N LEU A 502 18.93 -12.52 5.77
CA LEU A 502 18.01 -13.45 6.41
C LEU A 502 16.94 -13.99 5.43
N CYS A 503 16.40 -13.15 4.54
CA CYS A 503 15.40 -13.57 3.56
C CYS A 503 15.98 -14.54 2.52
N ALA A 504 17.21 -14.31 2.06
CA ALA A 504 17.87 -15.17 1.09
C ALA A 504 18.18 -16.56 1.67
N GLU A 505 18.74 -16.60 2.88
CA GLU A 505 19.12 -17.84 3.57
C GLU A 505 17.90 -18.74 3.85
N GLN A 506 16.77 -18.17 4.22
CA GLN A 506 15.58 -18.94 4.57
C GLN A 506 14.96 -19.67 3.36
N ALA A 507 14.94 -19.03 2.19
CA ALA A 507 14.37 -19.63 0.97
C ALA A 507 15.23 -20.79 0.45
N GLU A 508 16.55 -20.64 0.49
CA GLU A 508 17.49 -21.71 0.09
C GLU A 508 17.38 -22.92 1.02
N ASN A 509 17.28 -22.70 2.34
CA ASN A 509 17.15 -23.79 3.32
C ASN A 509 15.89 -24.65 3.09
N VAL A 510 14.78 -24.04 2.68
CA VAL A 510 13.53 -24.76 2.40
C VAL A 510 13.66 -25.62 1.15
N ARG A 511 14.26 -25.06 0.10
CA ARG A 511 14.53 -25.81 -1.14
C ARG A 511 15.47 -26.99 -0.87
N ASP A 512 16.53 -26.76 -0.10
CA ASP A 512 17.52 -27.80 0.21
C ASP A 512 16.93 -28.89 1.12
N MET A 513 16.02 -28.53 2.04
CA MET A 513 15.31 -29.52 2.86
C MET A 513 14.46 -30.48 2.00
N ILE A 514 13.77 -29.96 0.98
CA ILE A 514 12.92 -30.76 0.07
C ILE A 514 13.76 -31.51 -0.97
N CYS A 515 14.68 -30.81 -1.65
CA CYS A 515 15.36 -31.28 -2.86
C CYS A 515 16.88 -31.45 -2.74
N GLY A 516 17.48 -31.15 -1.59
CA GLY A 516 18.91 -31.38 -1.34
C GLY A 516 19.27 -32.86 -1.16
N GLY A 517 20.54 -33.22 -1.21
CA GLY A 517 21.00 -34.60 -0.96
C GLY A 517 20.58 -35.65 -1.99
N ASN A 518 20.65 -36.94 -1.62
CA ASN A 518 20.27 -38.04 -2.51
C ASN A 518 18.74 -38.14 -2.62
N ARG A 519 18.23 -38.01 -3.85
CA ARG A 519 16.80 -38.04 -4.14
C ARG A 519 16.29 -39.45 -4.40
N ASP A 520 17.13 -40.35 -4.90
CA ASP A 520 16.72 -41.68 -5.39
C ASP A 520 16.83 -42.79 -4.33
N PHE A 521 17.08 -42.43 -3.07
CA PHE A 521 17.06 -43.40 -1.98
C PHE A 521 15.63 -43.81 -1.64
N TYR A 522 15.41 -45.09 -1.37
CA TYR A 522 14.19 -45.61 -0.77
C TYR A 522 14.59 -46.47 0.43
N ASP A 523 13.91 -46.28 1.57
CA ASP A 523 14.30 -46.96 2.81
C ASP A 523 13.77 -48.40 2.83
N LEU A 524 14.63 -49.34 2.45
CA LEU A 524 14.33 -50.78 2.50
C LEU A 524 14.06 -51.28 3.94
N LYS A 525 14.60 -50.63 4.98
CA LYS A 525 14.38 -51.07 6.38
C LYS A 525 12.93 -50.88 6.82
N ASN A 526 12.24 -49.87 6.31
CA ASN A 526 10.81 -49.71 6.57
C ASN A 526 9.96 -50.69 5.77
N ALA A 527 10.43 -51.13 4.60
CA ALA A 527 9.74 -52.13 3.79
C ALA A 527 9.70 -53.51 4.50
N GLU A 528 10.79 -53.90 5.17
CA GLU A 528 10.85 -55.16 5.92
C GLU A 528 9.91 -55.18 7.14
N ASN A 529 9.71 -54.04 7.80
CA ASN A 529 8.81 -53.96 8.96
C ASN A 529 7.32 -53.83 8.59
N MET A 530 7.00 -53.46 7.35
CA MET A 530 5.61 -53.29 6.87
C MET A 530 5.03 -54.51 6.15
N LEU A 531 5.82 -55.57 5.94
CA LEU A 531 5.32 -56.88 5.51
C LEU A 531 5.27 -57.83 6.71
N PRO A 532 4.26 -57.74 7.60
CA PRO A 532 4.02 -58.76 8.62
C PRO A 532 3.52 -60.04 7.93
N GLY A 533 4.43 -60.83 7.37
CA GLY A 533 4.09 -62.11 6.76
C GLY A 533 5.06 -62.69 5.74
N SER A 534 6.05 -61.96 5.22
CA SER A 534 6.92 -62.47 4.14
C SER A 534 8.27 -63.03 4.60
N ALA A 535 8.58 -63.01 5.89
CA ALA A 535 9.84 -63.54 6.43
C ALA A 535 9.95 -65.09 6.43
N SER A 536 9.11 -65.81 5.67
CA SER A 536 9.09 -67.28 5.65
C SER A 536 9.18 -67.93 4.25
N LEU A 537 9.50 -67.18 3.20
CA LEU A 537 9.50 -67.71 1.82
C LEU A 537 10.79 -67.49 1.01
N VAL A 538 11.91 -67.13 1.64
CA VAL A 538 13.22 -66.99 0.97
C VAL A 538 14.33 -67.79 1.69
N GLU A 539 13.98 -68.94 2.22
CA GLU A 539 14.92 -70.07 2.38
C GLU A 539 14.38 -71.20 1.47
N ASP A 540 15.26 -71.83 0.70
CA ASP A 540 15.00 -72.93 -0.25
C ASP A 540 14.69 -72.55 -1.72
N VAL A 541 15.70 -72.03 -2.42
CA VAL A 541 15.97 -72.45 -3.80
C VAL A 541 17.46 -72.84 -3.90
N PRO A 542 17.79 -74.09 -4.27
CA PRO A 542 19.16 -74.63 -4.28
C PRO A 542 20.07 -74.08 -5.39
#